data_AF-A0A812PAS7-F1
#
_entry.id   AF-A0A812PAS7-F1
#
_cell.length_a   1.000
_cell.length_b   1.000
_cell.length_c   1.000
_cell.angle_alpha   90.00
_cell.angle_beta   90.00
_cell.angle_gamma   90.00
#
_symmetry.space_group_name_H-M   'P 1'
#
loop_
_entity.id
_entity.type
_entity.pdbx_description
1 polymer ?
#
loop_
_entity_poly.entity_id
_entity_poly.type
_entity_poly.pdbx_seq_one_letter_code
_entity_poly.pdbx_strand_id
1 'polypeptide(L)'
;NDASTSSQSEMYLTFKVGDDEFGVPIVRVREIIGILPITQVPDGPDSIRGVINLRGRVIPVMDLRWRFRMDGDTTSFPRACIIVAEVQQGGRFVDLGLLVDAVREVFTLEAREAHSSEDFQATIEQSCIAGLANDESGIKILINVDSAMLIESLDDALFEQYRGLIQKLSGVTLADAKHSFLQTRLRSRLHAAGCESFAVYYELLEGGADGAEVKRFIDAVTTHHTFFFREAHHFELLARHVAAKSNAGQTRFRFWSAACSTGEEPYSLLMTLAERLGDGGLARLDLKVLATDISAPTLRKSAEGVYAQEQLRGLSPERLLRHFKPAGDGGSYQVTRQLRDLVTHAELNLVHRPFPMKGRFDAIFCRNVLIYFDPPTQVDVLRRMAARLAPGGLLFVGLTETAMHAELDLEFVAPAVYARRHECGPSSAGMAQDAVPAFAS
;
A
#
# COMPACT_ATOMS: atom_id res chain seq x y z
N ASN A 1 62.35 -27.24 16.66
CA ASN A 1 60.96 -27.67 16.92
C ASN A 1 60.03 -26.73 16.21
N ASP A 2 59.48 -27.24 15.12
CA ASP A 2 58.51 -26.62 14.22
C ASP A 2 57.34 -26.00 14.97
N ALA A 3 57.12 -24.71 14.77
CA ALA A 3 55.80 -24.11 14.91
C ALA A 3 55.13 -24.20 13.53
N SER A 4 54.51 -25.33 13.25
CA SER A 4 53.64 -25.54 12.11
C SER A 4 52.50 -24.52 12.16
N THR A 5 52.66 -23.41 11.45
CA THR A 5 51.53 -22.56 11.05
C THR A 5 50.75 -23.39 10.03
N SER A 6 49.76 -24.16 10.50
CA SER A 6 48.82 -24.80 9.59
C SER A 6 48.06 -23.67 8.88
N SER A 7 48.42 -23.39 7.63
CA SER A 7 47.56 -22.68 6.70
C SER A 7 46.27 -23.49 6.60
N GLN A 8 45.20 -23.05 7.27
CA GLN A 8 43.88 -23.64 7.07
C GLN A 8 43.40 -23.18 5.69
N SER A 9 43.55 -24.07 4.72
CA SER A 9 42.93 -23.95 3.41
C SER A 9 41.44 -24.21 3.55
N GLU A 10 40.60 -23.26 3.14
CA GLU A 10 39.15 -23.41 3.15
C GLU A 10 38.64 -23.72 1.75
N MET A 11 37.71 -24.67 1.63
CA MET A 11 37.10 -25.02 0.35
C MET A 11 35.74 -24.36 0.21
N TYR A 12 35.46 -23.83 -0.97
CA TYR A 12 34.22 -23.14 -1.30
C TYR A 12 33.59 -23.75 -2.55
N LEU A 13 32.27 -23.95 -2.50
CA LEU A 13 31.47 -24.24 -3.68
C LEU A 13 31.13 -22.92 -4.37
N THR A 14 31.47 -22.80 -5.66
CA THR A 14 31.13 -21.60 -6.45
C THR A 14 29.88 -21.77 -7.28
N PHE A 15 29.19 -20.66 -7.49
CA PHE A 15 27.97 -20.60 -8.27
C PHE A 15 27.76 -19.21 -8.88
N LYS A 16 26.96 -19.15 -9.94
CA LYS A 16 26.64 -17.93 -10.67
C LYS A 16 25.28 -17.39 -10.24
N VAL A 17 25.20 -16.07 -10.06
CA VAL A 17 23.95 -15.31 -9.93
C VAL A 17 24.12 -14.01 -10.71
N GLY A 18 23.27 -13.77 -11.72
CA GLY A 18 23.42 -12.60 -12.59
C GLY A 18 24.67 -12.73 -13.46
N ASP A 19 25.54 -11.72 -13.44
CA ASP A 19 26.85 -11.76 -14.12
C ASP A 19 28.01 -12.08 -13.16
N ASP A 20 27.72 -12.16 -11.86
CA ASP A 20 28.72 -12.33 -10.80
C ASP A 20 28.86 -13.80 -10.37
N GLU A 21 30.02 -14.11 -9.80
CA GLU A 21 30.34 -15.42 -9.24
C GLU A 21 30.49 -15.33 -7.72
N PHE A 22 29.84 -16.27 -7.03
CA PHE A 22 29.72 -16.31 -5.58
C PHE A 22 30.27 -17.61 -5.03
N GLY A 23 30.71 -17.60 -3.77
CA GLY A 23 31.21 -18.77 -3.06
C GLY A 23 30.54 -18.98 -1.72
N VAL A 24 30.18 -20.22 -1.39
CA VAL A 24 29.76 -20.65 -0.05
C VAL A 24 30.73 -21.69 0.49
N PRO A 25 31.11 -21.68 1.78
CA PRO A 25 31.98 -22.71 2.33
C PRO A 25 31.40 -24.09 2.11
N ILE A 26 32.16 -25.01 1.51
CA ILE A 26 31.65 -26.33 1.13
C ILE A 26 31.20 -27.14 2.34
N VAL A 27 31.80 -26.88 3.51
CA VAL A 27 31.43 -27.49 4.80
C VAL A 27 30.01 -27.16 5.22
N ARG A 28 29.40 -26.10 4.67
CA ARG A 28 28.00 -25.72 4.90
C ARG A 28 27.06 -26.33 3.87
N VAL A 29 27.56 -26.88 2.76
CA VAL A 29 26.72 -27.45 1.70
C VAL A 29 26.41 -28.91 2.03
N ARG A 30 25.13 -29.25 2.10
CA ARG A 30 24.66 -30.62 2.32
C ARG A 30 24.48 -31.38 1.01
N GLU A 31 23.79 -30.76 0.04
CA GLU A 31 23.61 -31.32 -1.29
C GLU A 31 23.23 -30.24 -2.31
N ILE A 32 23.43 -30.54 -3.60
CA ILE A 32 22.98 -29.73 -4.72
C ILE A 32 21.90 -30.52 -5.45
N ILE A 33 20.73 -29.92 -5.63
CA ILE A 33 19.59 -30.55 -6.28
C ILE A 33 19.10 -29.72 -7.46
N GLY A 34 18.48 -30.38 -8.44
CA GLY A 34 17.74 -29.67 -9.49
C GLY A 34 16.53 -28.93 -8.92
N ILE A 35 15.92 -28.05 -9.71
CA ILE A 35 14.72 -27.32 -9.30
C ILE A 35 13.58 -28.33 -9.03
N LEU A 36 13.11 -28.34 -7.78
CA LEU A 36 11.89 -29.02 -7.38
C LEU A 36 10.70 -28.05 -7.46
N PRO A 37 9.45 -28.55 -7.51
CA PRO A 37 8.28 -27.69 -7.36
C PRO A 37 8.34 -26.90 -6.05
N ILE A 38 8.33 -25.57 -6.16
CA ILE A 38 8.37 -24.65 -5.02
C ILE A 38 6.94 -24.23 -4.69
N THR A 39 6.48 -24.56 -3.48
CA THR A 39 5.18 -24.12 -2.98
C THR A 39 5.33 -22.74 -2.38
N GLN A 40 4.63 -21.75 -2.94
CA GLN A 40 4.64 -20.39 -2.39
C GLN A 40 4.02 -20.36 -0.99
N VAL A 41 4.68 -19.64 -0.09
CA VAL A 41 4.18 -19.39 1.26
C VAL A 41 3.48 -18.03 1.25
N PRO A 42 2.16 -17.96 1.56
CA PRO A 42 1.46 -16.68 1.70
C PRO A 42 2.16 -15.79 2.73
N ASP A 43 2.30 -14.50 2.42
CA ASP A 43 2.98 -13.51 3.26
C ASP A 43 4.45 -13.87 3.64
N GLY A 44 5.10 -14.72 2.84
CA GLY A 44 6.51 -15.04 2.99
C GLY A 44 7.43 -13.83 2.74
N PRO A 45 8.65 -13.82 3.29
CA PRO A 45 9.63 -12.76 3.01
C PRO A 45 9.93 -12.64 1.50
N ASP A 46 10.14 -11.42 0.99
CA ASP A 46 10.39 -11.18 -0.45
C ASP A 46 11.60 -11.93 -1.03
N SER A 47 12.58 -12.30 -0.20
CA SER A 47 13.73 -13.12 -0.61
C SER A 47 13.44 -14.62 -0.68
N ILE A 48 12.36 -15.08 -0.03
CA ILE A 48 11.96 -16.48 0.03
C ILE A 48 10.93 -16.74 -1.06
N ARG A 49 11.32 -17.54 -2.05
CA ARG A 49 10.45 -17.95 -3.14
C ARG A 49 9.34 -18.90 -2.69
N GLY A 50 9.60 -19.67 -1.64
CA GLY A 50 8.65 -20.59 -1.03
C GLY A 50 9.34 -21.73 -0.30
N VAL A 51 8.71 -22.90 -0.28
CA VAL A 51 9.25 -24.12 0.34
C VAL A 51 9.25 -25.28 -0.64
N ILE A 52 10.23 -26.18 -0.49
CA ILE A 52 10.30 -27.47 -1.18
C ILE A 52 10.16 -28.62 -0.18
N ASN A 53 9.72 -29.78 -0.67
CA ASN A 53 9.82 -31.03 0.07
C ASN A 53 11.02 -31.83 -0.44
N LEU A 54 12.05 -31.98 0.39
CA LEU A 54 13.22 -32.80 0.11
C LEU A 54 13.25 -33.99 1.05
N ARG A 55 12.98 -35.19 0.52
CA ARG A 55 12.97 -36.47 1.25
C ARG A 55 12.13 -36.42 2.55
N GLY A 56 10.97 -35.76 2.51
CA GLY A 56 10.06 -35.62 3.65
C GLY A 56 10.35 -34.44 4.58
N ARG A 57 11.40 -33.65 4.30
CA ARG A 57 11.72 -32.42 5.04
C ARG A 57 11.27 -31.20 4.25
N VAL A 58 10.67 -30.23 4.93
CA VAL A 58 10.28 -28.95 4.34
C VAL A 58 11.47 -28.00 4.44
N ILE A 59 11.99 -27.56 3.30
CA ILE A 59 13.15 -26.67 3.21
C ILE A 59 12.70 -25.34 2.60
N PRO A 60 12.90 -24.20 3.28
CA PRO A 60 12.68 -22.89 2.67
C PRO A 60 13.68 -22.65 1.53
N VAL A 61 13.22 -22.04 0.45
CA VAL A 61 14.05 -21.73 -0.72
C VAL A 61 14.13 -20.21 -0.91
N MET A 62 15.34 -19.68 -0.80
CA MET A 62 15.69 -18.29 -1.06
C MET A 62 16.16 -18.14 -2.50
N ASP A 63 15.59 -17.18 -3.23
CA ASP A 63 16.05 -16.84 -4.57
C ASP A 63 17.19 -15.80 -4.46
N LEU A 64 18.42 -16.19 -4.83
CA LEU A 64 19.56 -15.29 -4.63
C LEU A 64 19.53 -14.08 -5.57
N ARG A 65 18.88 -14.16 -6.74
CA ARG A 65 18.65 -12.96 -7.56
C ARG A 65 17.76 -11.98 -6.81
N TRP A 66 16.68 -12.45 -6.21
CA TRP A 66 15.79 -11.59 -5.41
C TRP A 66 16.51 -11.04 -4.18
N ARG A 67 17.29 -11.88 -3.49
CA ARG A 67 18.08 -11.48 -2.32
C ARG A 67 19.13 -10.41 -2.63
N PHE A 68 19.74 -10.49 -3.82
CA PHE A 68 20.76 -9.55 -4.29
C PHE A 68 20.22 -8.45 -5.22
N ARG A 69 18.88 -8.33 -5.32
CA ARG A 69 18.18 -7.29 -6.11
C ARG A 69 18.59 -7.29 -7.59
N MET A 70 18.85 -8.48 -8.12
CA MET A 70 19.09 -8.70 -9.54
C MET A 70 17.78 -9.03 -10.23
N ASP A 71 17.60 -8.50 -11.44
CA ASP A 71 16.41 -8.78 -12.25
C ASP A 71 16.38 -10.23 -12.75
N GLY A 72 15.16 -10.72 -13.00
CA GLY A 72 14.92 -12.01 -13.65
C GLY A 72 14.41 -13.10 -12.71
N ASP A 73 13.86 -14.15 -13.32
CA ASP A 73 13.40 -15.34 -12.62
C ASP A 73 14.45 -16.45 -12.72
N THR A 74 15.07 -16.79 -11.58
CA THR A 74 16.12 -17.82 -11.52
C THR A 74 15.64 -19.18 -12.05
N THR A 75 14.35 -19.50 -11.91
CA THR A 75 13.80 -20.78 -12.40
C THR A 75 13.71 -20.88 -13.93
N SER A 76 13.89 -19.75 -14.64
CA SER A 76 13.90 -19.71 -16.10
C SER A 76 15.25 -20.09 -16.71
N PHE A 77 16.32 -20.20 -15.91
CA PHE A 77 17.65 -20.54 -16.43
C PHE A 77 17.85 -22.06 -16.57
N PRO A 78 18.37 -22.57 -17.72
CA PRO A 78 18.49 -24.00 -17.97
C PRO A 78 19.39 -24.79 -16.98
N ARG A 79 20.29 -24.09 -16.28
CA ARG A 79 21.23 -24.68 -15.33
C ARG A 79 20.90 -24.35 -13.87
N ALA A 80 19.76 -23.71 -13.63
CA ALA A 80 19.40 -23.30 -12.29
C ALA A 80 19.18 -24.52 -11.39
N CYS A 81 19.62 -24.38 -10.15
CA CYS A 81 19.62 -25.44 -9.16
C CYS A 81 19.49 -24.86 -7.75
N ILE A 82 19.23 -25.73 -6.79
CA ILE A 82 19.10 -25.37 -5.38
C ILE A 82 20.29 -25.97 -4.63
N ILE A 83 21.10 -25.11 -4.02
CA ILE A 83 22.16 -25.51 -3.10
C ILE A 83 21.52 -25.60 -1.71
N VAL A 84 21.44 -26.80 -1.14
CA VAL A 84 20.95 -26.98 0.23
C VAL A 84 22.11 -26.74 1.17
N ALA A 85 22.07 -25.62 1.88
CA ALA A 85 23.09 -25.20 2.82
C ALA A 85 22.57 -25.18 4.26
N GLU A 86 23.45 -25.46 5.20
CA GLU A 86 23.18 -25.35 6.62
C GLU A 86 23.43 -23.91 7.08
N VAL A 87 22.45 -23.31 7.76
CA VAL A 87 22.50 -21.93 8.28
C VAL A 87 22.17 -21.89 9.77
N GLN A 88 22.84 -21.00 10.50
CA GLN A 88 22.66 -20.82 11.93
C GLN A 88 21.58 -19.77 12.19
N GLN A 89 20.47 -20.20 12.79
CA GLN A 89 19.35 -19.34 13.14
C GLN A 89 18.98 -19.56 14.61
N GLY A 90 18.99 -18.50 15.43
CA GLY A 90 18.59 -18.58 16.84
C GLY A 90 19.37 -19.62 17.67
N GLY A 91 20.65 -19.84 17.34
CA GLY A 91 21.51 -20.83 17.99
C GLY A 91 21.29 -22.28 17.54
N ARG A 92 20.50 -22.53 16.48
CA ARG A 92 20.30 -23.85 15.88
C ARG A 92 20.70 -23.85 14.41
N PHE A 93 21.10 -25.01 13.90
CA PHE A 93 21.34 -25.21 12.48
C PHE A 93 20.06 -25.67 11.77
N VAL A 94 19.71 -24.98 10.69
CA VAL A 94 18.55 -25.29 9.84
C VAL A 94 18.98 -25.38 8.37
N ASP A 95 18.22 -26.12 7.57
CA ASP A 95 18.47 -26.23 6.13
C ASP A 95 17.81 -25.08 5.38
N LEU A 96 18.58 -24.45 4.49
CA LEU A 96 18.11 -23.40 3.58
C LEU A 96 18.50 -23.78 2.14
N GLY A 97 17.54 -23.74 1.23
CA GLY A 97 17.79 -23.88 -0.20
C GLY A 97 18.17 -22.53 -0.80
N LEU A 98 19.36 -22.41 -1.39
CA LEU A 98 19.79 -21.26 -2.16
C LEU A 98 19.54 -21.55 -3.64
N LEU A 99 18.55 -20.89 -4.24
CA LEU A 99 18.26 -21.00 -5.67
C LEU A 99 19.20 -20.08 -6.45
N VAL A 100 19.98 -20.67 -7.35
CA VAL A 100 21.09 -20.03 -8.09
C VAL A 100 21.02 -20.35 -9.58
N ASP A 101 21.65 -19.53 -10.43
CA ASP A 101 21.56 -19.68 -11.89
C ASP A 101 22.32 -20.91 -12.40
N ALA A 102 23.46 -21.23 -11.78
CA ALA A 102 24.26 -22.41 -12.06
C ALA A 102 25.32 -22.63 -10.97
N VAL A 103 25.55 -23.88 -10.56
CA VAL A 103 26.76 -24.25 -9.82
C VAL A 103 27.95 -24.37 -10.77
N ARG A 104 29.14 -24.00 -10.28
CA ARG A 104 30.42 -24.05 -10.99
C ARG A 104 31.31 -25.11 -10.36
N GLU A 105 32.51 -24.73 -9.93
CA GLU A 105 33.51 -25.64 -9.41
C GLU A 105 33.73 -25.45 -7.90
N VAL A 106 34.49 -26.37 -7.32
CA VAL A 106 34.97 -26.21 -5.94
C VAL A 106 36.37 -25.63 -6.03
N PHE A 107 36.58 -24.50 -5.36
CA PHE A 107 37.90 -23.90 -5.28
C PHE A 107 38.39 -23.91 -3.83
N THR A 108 39.72 -23.94 -3.67
CA THR A 108 40.37 -23.90 -2.36
C THR A 108 41.01 -22.53 -2.21
N LEU A 109 40.65 -21.83 -1.14
CA LEU A 109 41.19 -20.52 -0.80
C LEU A 109 42.25 -20.69 0.29
N GLU A 110 43.46 -20.21 0.01
CA GLU A 110 44.49 -20.11 1.04
C GLU A 110 44.27 -18.82 1.85
N ALA A 111 44.51 -18.85 3.16
CA ALA A 111 44.22 -17.73 4.07
C ALA A 111 44.89 -16.39 3.73
N ARG A 112 45.83 -16.36 2.76
CA ARG A 112 46.55 -15.17 2.29
C ARG A 112 45.88 -14.47 1.10
N GLU A 113 44.88 -15.08 0.49
CA GLU A 113 44.23 -14.62 -0.75
C GLU A 113 42.85 -13.96 -0.50
N ALA A 114 42.37 -13.99 0.74
CA ALA A 114 41.14 -13.33 1.14
C ALA A 114 41.37 -11.82 1.36
N HIS A 115 40.64 -10.99 0.63
CA HIS A 115 40.62 -9.54 0.82
C HIS A 115 39.42 -9.12 1.68
N SER A 116 39.61 -8.08 2.52
CA SER A 116 38.55 -7.46 3.32
C SER A 116 37.46 -6.88 2.42
N SER A 117 36.19 -7.01 2.82
CA SER A 117 35.03 -6.49 2.09
C SER A 117 34.87 -4.96 2.16
N GLU A 118 35.70 -4.28 2.95
CA GLU A 118 35.62 -2.83 3.21
C GLU A 118 35.87 -1.95 1.97
N ASP A 119 36.56 -2.46 0.94
CA ASP A 119 36.85 -1.74 -0.31
C ASP A 119 35.80 -1.97 -1.43
N PHE A 120 34.73 -2.74 -1.15
CA PHE A 120 33.76 -3.15 -2.17
C PHE A 120 32.47 -2.32 -2.12
N GLN A 121 32.28 -1.44 -3.11
CA GLN A 121 30.98 -0.82 -3.40
C GLN A 121 30.13 -1.77 -4.26
N ALA A 122 29.19 -2.48 -3.66
CA ALA A 122 28.29 -3.37 -4.39
C ALA A 122 26.82 -3.21 -4.02
N THR A 123 25.96 -3.67 -4.93
CA THR A 123 24.49 -3.75 -4.82
C THR A 123 24.02 -4.72 -3.72
N ILE A 124 24.95 -5.47 -3.12
CA ILE A 124 24.73 -6.51 -2.12
C ILE A 124 25.05 -5.95 -0.74
N GLU A 125 24.19 -6.25 0.24
CA GLU A 125 24.40 -5.86 1.64
C GLU A 125 25.74 -6.41 2.16
N GLN A 126 26.59 -5.54 2.68
CA GLN A 126 27.94 -5.88 3.15
C GLN A 126 27.94 -7.01 4.20
N SER A 127 26.89 -7.09 5.02
CA SER A 127 26.72 -8.16 6.03
C SER A 127 26.59 -9.57 5.42
N CYS A 128 26.18 -9.68 4.16
CA CYS A 128 26.10 -10.93 3.42
C CYS A 128 27.43 -11.34 2.79
N ILE A 129 28.44 -10.49 2.79
CA ILE A 129 29.74 -10.75 2.18
C ILE A 129 30.72 -11.17 3.27
N ALA A 130 31.18 -12.42 3.20
CA ALA A 130 32.23 -12.95 4.06
C ALA A 130 33.63 -12.47 3.62
N GLY A 131 33.81 -12.17 2.33
CA GLY A 131 35.06 -11.66 1.77
C GLY A 131 35.08 -11.72 0.25
N LEU A 132 36.21 -11.31 -0.34
CA LEU A 132 36.48 -11.49 -1.78
C LEU A 132 37.65 -12.45 -1.96
N ALA A 133 37.50 -13.36 -2.92
CA ALA A 133 38.58 -14.21 -3.41
C ALA A 133 38.88 -13.84 -4.86
N ASN A 134 40.15 -13.90 -5.25
CA ASN A 134 40.56 -13.66 -6.63
C ASN A 134 41.47 -14.79 -7.08
N ASP A 135 41.16 -15.40 -8.22
CA ASP A 135 42.01 -16.41 -8.85
C ASP A 135 42.13 -16.18 -10.37
N GLU A 136 42.68 -17.15 -11.09
CA GLU A 136 42.87 -17.05 -12.54
C GLU A 136 41.56 -16.89 -13.33
N SER A 137 40.41 -17.28 -12.76
CA SER A 137 39.09 -17.15 -13.41
C SER A 137 38.38 -15.84 -13.09
N GLY A 138 38.88 -15.06 -12.12
CA GLY A 138 38.39 -13.73 -11.76
C GLY A 138 37.98 -13.59 -10.29
N ILE A 139 37.26 -12.51 -10.00
CA ILE A 139 36.81 -12.16 -8.65
C ILE A 139 35.58 -13.00 -8.28
N LYS A 140 35.63 -13.62 -7.10
CA LYS A 140 34.55 -14.38 -6.48
C LYS A 140 34.10 -13.72 -5.18
N ILE A 141 32.80 -13.55 -5.01
CA ILE A 141 32.20 -12.94 -3.81
C ILE A 141 31.84 -14.05 -2.82
N LEU A 142 32.54 -14.13 -1.69
CA LEU A 142 32.25 -15.12 -0.66
C LEU A 142 31.07 -14.64 0.17
N ILE A 143 30.04 -15.47 0.30
CA ILE A 143 28.82 -15.10 1.02
C ILE A 143 28.77 -15.71 2.42
N ASN A 144 28.33 -14.91 3.38
CA ASN A 144 27.94 -15.37 4.70
C ASN A 144 26.48 -15.83 4.65
N VAL A 145 26.27 -17.15 4.60
CA VAL A 145 24.93 -17.76 4.52
C VAL A 145 24.08 -17.54 5.78
N ASP A 146 24.71 -17.34 6.93
CA ASP A 146 23.99 -17.05 8.18
C ASP A 146 23.39 -15.64 8.12
N SER A 147 24.17 -14.66 7.67
CA SER A 147 23.70 -13.29 7.47
C SER A 147 22.75 -13.13 6.27
N ALA A 148 22.89 -13.96 5.23
CA ALA A 148 21.95 -13.96 4.11
C ALA A 148 20.51 -14.29 4.53
N MET A 149 20.35 -15.08 5.61
CA MET A 149 19.07 -15.46 6.22
C MET A 149 18.57 -14.49 7.30
N LEU A 150 19.39 -13.51 7.75
CA LEU A 150 18.97 -12.52 8.73
C LEU A 150 17.91 -11.59 8.12
N ILE A 151 16.66 -11.99 8.29
CA ILE A 151 15.51 -11.12 8.13
C ILE A 151 15.48 -10.27 9.39
N GLU A 152 16.01 -9.06 9.34
CA GLU A 152 15.83 -8.11 10.44
C GLU A 152 14.32 -8.00 10.73
N SER A 153 13.90 -8.39 11.93
CA SER A 153 12.51 -8.31 12.36
C SER A 153 12.27 -6.97 13.03
N LEU A 154 11.13 -6.34 12.73
CA LEU A 154 10.68 -5.21 13.52
C LEU A 154 10.38 -5.74 14.93
N ASP A 155 11.04 -5.21 15.95
CA ASP A 155 10.72 -5.60 17.33
C ASP A 155 9.46 -4.89 17.84
N ASP A 156 8.83 -5.44 18.89
CA ASP A 156 7.57 -4.92 19.41
C ASP A 156 7.67 -3.48 19.92
N ALA A 157 8.82 -3.07 20.47
CA ALA A 157 9.01 -1.73 21.01
C ALA A 157 9.08 -0.69 19.89
N LEU A 158 9.86 -0.99 18.85
CA LEU A 158 10.00 -0.17 17.66
C LEU A 158 8.71 -0.18 16.83
N PHE A 159 7.99 -1.30 16.80
CA PHE A 159 6.64 -1.36 16.22
C PHE A 159 5.68 -0.37 16.89
N GLU A 160 5.65 -0.30 18.22
CA GLU A 160 4.83 0.68 18.94
C GLU A 160 5.26 2.12 18.66
N GLN A 161 6.56 2.37 18.50
CA GLN A 161 7.07 3.67 18.07
C GLN A 161 6.58 4.06 16.66
N TYR A 162 6.68 3.15 15.68
CA TYR A 162 6.15 3.37 14.34
C TYR A 162 4.63 3.55 14.35
N ARG A 163 3.89 2.78 15.14
CA ARG A 163 2.45 2.94 15.31
C ARG A 163 2.11 4.35 15.78
N GLY A 164 2.79 4.83 16.82
CA GLY A 164 2.59 6.19 17.35
C GLY A 164 2.91 7.27 16.30
N LEU A 165 3.98 7.07 15.54
CA LEU A 165 4.36 7.99 14.46
C LEU A 165 3.32 8.02 13.33
N ILE A 166 2.79 6.86 12.91
CA ILE A 166 1.74 6.76 11.88
C ILE A 166 0.47 7.45 12.36
N GLN A 167 0.05 7.22 13.60
CA GLN A 167 -1.11 7.88 14.20
C GLN A 167 -0.92 9.40 14.25
N LYS A 168 0.26 9.87 14.69
CA LYS A 168 0.61 11.30 14.74
C LYS A 168 0.57 11.95 13.36
N LEU A 169 1.10 11.30 12.33
CA LEU A 169 1.26 11.87 10.99
C LEU A 169 0.01 11.75 10.11
N SER A 170 -0.83 10.73 10.29
CA SER A 170 -1.96 10.43 9.40
C SER A 170 -3.31 10.27 10.10
N GLY A 171 -3.32 10.10 11.43
CA GLY A 171 -4.49 9.69 12.19
C GLY A 171 -4.75 8.18 12.19
N VAL A 172 -4.06 7.42 11.34
CA VAL A 172 -4.30 5.98 11.19
C VAL A 172 -3.82 5.21 12.42
N THR A 173 -4.72 4.42 12.99
CA THR A 173 -4.46 3.47 14.06
C THR A 173 -4.22 2.09 13.46
N LEU A 174 -3.06 1.50 13.75
CA LEU A 174 -2.75 0.12 13.39
C LEU A 174 -3.14 -0.80 14.54
N ALA A 175 -3.70 -1.97 14.21
CA ALA A 175 -3.96 -3.04 15.17
C ALA A 175 -2.74 -3.97 15.30
N ASP A 176 -2.61 -4.67 16.43
CA ASP A 176 -1.47 -5.55 16.73
C ASP A 176 -1.27 -6.64 15.68
N ALA A 177 -2.37 -7.19 15.17
CA ALA A 177 -2.37 -8.17 14.09
C ALA A 177 -1.73 -7.67 12.77
N LYS A 178 -1.47 -6.36 12.62
CA LYS A 178 -0.81 -5.77 11.44
C LYS A 178 0.70 -5.62 11.58
N HIS A 179 1.31 -6.25 12.59
CA HIS A 179 2.77 -6.23 12.77
C HIS A 179 3.52 -6.69 11.51
N SER A 180 3.19 -7.87 10.98
CA SER A 180 3.80 -8.42 9.76
C SER A 180 3.59 -7.52 8.54
N PHE A 181 2.37 -6.99 8.38
CA PHE A 181 2.04 -6.04 7.32
C PHE A 181 2.94 -4.80 7.38
N LEU A 182 3.08 -4.19 8.57
CA LEU A 182 3.90 -3.00 8.73
C LEU A 182 5.37 -3.31 8.44
N GLN A 183 5.90 -4.40 8.99
CA GLN A 183 7.27 -4.84 8.75
C GLN A 183 7.58 -4.97 7.25
N THR A 184 6.71 -5.64 6.49
CA THR A 184 6.91 -5.82 5.04
C THR A 184 6.90 -4.49 4.29
N ARG A 185 5.96 -3.59 4.58
CA ARG A 185 5.87 -2.27 3.93
C ARG A 185 7.05 -1.38 4.27
N LEU A 186 7.44 -1.34 5.55
CA LEU A 186 8.59 -0.57 6.02
C LEU A 186 9.89 -1.08 5.41
N ARG A 187 10.04 -2.40 5.23
CA ARG A 187 11.25 -2.97 4.60
C ARG A 187 11.44 -2.50 3.17
N SER A 188 10.37 -2.49 2.37
CA SER A 188 10.43 -1.95 1.01
C SER A 188 10.80 -0.45 1.02
N ARG A 189 10.27 0.31 1.98
CA ARG A 189 10.50 1.75 2.09
C ARG A 189 11.91 2.10 2.60
N LEU A 190 12.38 1.48 3.68
CA LEU A 190 13.72 1.70 4.25
C LEU A 190 14.80 1.40 3.21
N HIS A 191 14.60 0.34 2.40
CA HIS A 191 15.50 0.03 1.31
C HIS A 191 15.57 1.17 0.28
N ALA A 192 14.42 1.65 -0.17
CA ALA A 192 14.34 2.76 -1.11
C ALA A 192 14.69 4.14 -0.48
N ALA A 193 14.93 4.20 0.83
CA ALA A 193 15.50 5.35 1.53
C ALA A 193 17.02 5.20 1.77
N GLY A 194 17.60 4.03 1.48
CA GLY A 194 19.01 3.72 1.75
C GLY A 194 19.32 3.48 3.23
N CYS A 195 18.32 3.15 4.05
CA CYS A 195 18.50 2.87 5.47
C CYS A 195 18.82 1.39 5.71
N GLU A 196 19.74 1.13 6.63
CA GLU A 196 20.22 -0.23 6.94
C GLU A 196 19.38 -0.97 7.97
N SER A 197 18.57 -0.25 8.74
CA SER A 197 17.68 -0.84 9.76
C SER A 197 16.37 -0.08 9.95
N PHE A 198 15.40 -0.75 10.55
CA PHE A 198 14.16 -0.10 11.00
C PHE A 198 14.43 1.02 12.02
N ALA A 199 15.42 0.86 12.90
CA ALA A 199 15.73 1.87 13.91
C ALA A 199 16.31 3.14 13.26
N VAL A 200 17.28 2.99 12.34
CA VAL A 200 17.86 4.11 11.60
C VAL A 200 16.80 4.82 10.77
N TYR A 201 15.89 4.08 10.14
CA TYR A 201 14.79 4.69 9.39
C TYR A 201 13.82 5.45 10.30
N TYR A 202 13.58 4.99 11.51
CA TYR A 202 12.73 5.68 12.49
C TYR A 202 13.37 7.01 12.93
N GLU A 203 14.67 6.97 13.26
CA GLU A 203 15.45 8.14 13.62
C GLU A 203 15.50 9.17 12.49
N LEU A 204 15.60 8.73 11.23
CA LEU A 204 15.50 9.62 10.07
C LEU A 204 14.16 10.37 10.05
N LEU A 205 13.05 9.66 10.27
CA LEU A 205 11.71 10.24 10.23
C LEU A 205 11.45 11.22 11.38
N GLU A 206 11.88 10.90 12.61
CA GLU A 206 11.74 11.79 13.77
C GLU A 206 12.77 12.93 13.76
N GLY A 207 13.98 12.69 13.23
CA GLY A 207 15.11 13.62 13.18
C GLY A 207 15.01 14.72 12.13
N GLY A 208 13.86 14.83 11.45
CA GLY A 208 13.60 15.88 10.47
C GLY A 208 13.91 15.49 9.03
N ALA A 209 13.56 14.25 8.64
CA ALA A 209 13.47 13.86 7.23
C ALA A 209 12.79 14.94 6.39
N ASP A 210 13.19 15.04 5.11
CA ASP A 210 12.50 15.94 4.21
C ASP A 210 11.00 15.59 4.13
N GLY A 211 10.17 16.61 3.88
CA GLY A 211 8.73 16.40 3.82
C GLY A 211 8.31 15.41 2.72
N ALA A 212 9.20 15.08 1.77
CA ALA A 212 8.92 14.12 0.72
C ALA A 212 9.06 12.67 1.20
N GLU A 213 10.02 12.37 2.07
CA GLU A 213 10.22 11.05 2.66
C GLU A 213 9.10 10.72 3.64
N VAL A 214 8.71 11.69 4.47
CA VAL A 214 7.54 11.53 5.35
C VAL A 214 6.29 11.20 4.53
N LYS A 215 6.10 11.82 3.36
CA LYS A 215 5.00 11.48 2.45
C LYS A 215 5.12 10.06 1.90
N ARG A 216 6.29 9.66 1.41
CA ARG A 216 6.55 8.30 0.90
C ARG A 216 6.33 7.23 1.96
N PHE A 217 6.73 7.51 3.20
CA PHE A 217 6.46 6.67 4.36
C PHE A 217 4.96 6.44 4.55
N ILE A 218 4.18 7.52 4.62
CA ILE A 218 2.73 7.45 4.82
C ILE A 218 2.07 6.68 3.68
N ASP A 219 2.43 6.98 2.43
CA ASP A 219 1.94 6.27 1.24
C ASP A 219 2.20 4.75 1.29
N ALA A 220 3.35 4.33 1.84
CA ALA A 220 3.72 2.91 1.90
C ALA A 220 2.90 2.12 2.94
N VAL A 221 2.46 2.79 4.01
CA VAL A 221 1.76 2.14 5.13
C VAL A 221 0.25 2.31 5.09
N THR A 222 -0.27 3.21 4.23
CA THR A 222 -1.72 3.38 4.02
C THR A 222 -2.29 2.32 3.07
N THR A 223 -3.51 1.84 3.37
CA THR A 223 -4.21 0.87 2.53
C THR A 223 -5.17 1.59 1.58
N HIS A 224 -4.96 1.42 0.28
CA HIS A 224 -5.83 1.99 -0.75
C HIS A 224 -6.65 0.88 -1.43
N HIS A 225 -7.87 0.63 -0.95
CA HIS A 225 -8.80 -0.29 -1.62
C HIS A 225 -10.07 0.46 -2.03
N THR A 226 -10.24 0.65 -3.34
CA THR A 226 -11.36 1.37 -3.95
C THR A 226 -11.77 0.69 -5.26
N PHE A 227 -13.03 0.86 -5.65
CA PHE A 227 -13.57 0.36 -6.91
C PHE A 227 -14.79 1.18 -7.32
N PHE A 228 -15.07 1.21 -8.62
CA PHE A 228 -16.21 1.93 -9.18
C PHE A 228 -17.54 1.44 -8.58
N PHE A 229 -18.43 2.39 -8.28
CA PHE A 229 -19.76 2.12 -7.74
C PHE A 229 -19.79 1.33 -6.42
N ARG A 230 -18.73 1.42 -5.60
CA ARG A 230 -18.76 0.92 -4.22
C ARG A 230 -19.95 1.53 -3.48
N GLU A 231 -20.81 0.69 -2.88
CA GLU A 231 -22.09 1.07 -2.25
C GLU A 231 -22.96 1.98 -3.16
N ALA A 232 -23.24 1.50 -4.38
CA ALA A 232 -23.87 2.26 -5.47
C ALA A 232 -25.11 3.09 -5.09
N HIS A 233 -25.90 2.62 -4.13
CA HIS A 233 -27.12 3.30 -3.66
C HIS A 233 -26.87 4.72 -3.11
N HIS A 234 -25.67 5.02 -2.62
CA HIS A 234 -25.28 6.37 -2.21
C HIS A 234 -25.29 7.36 -3.39
N PHE A 235 -24.77 6.95 -4.55
CA PHE A 235 -24.76 7.80 -5.76
C PHE A 235 -26.17 8.05 -6.28
N GLU A 236 -27.04 7.03 -6.23
CA GLU A 236 -28.45 7.16 -6.61
C GLU A 236 -29.21 8.13 -5.69
N LEU A 237 -28.91 8.11 -4.39
CA LEU A 237 -29.48 9.05 -3.43
C LEU A 237 -29.00 10.49 -3.72
N LEU A 238 -27.70 10.68 -3.94
CA LEU A 238 -27.14 11.98 -4.34
C LEU A 238 -27.82 12.50 -5.61
N ALA A 239 -27.98 11.65 -6.63
CA ALA A 239 -28.54 12.07 -7.90
C ALA A 239 -30.02 12.46 -7.80
N ARG A 240 -30.81 11.76 -6.96
CA ARG A 240 -32.18 12.20 -6.64
C ARG A 240 -32.20 13.54 -5.90
N HIS A 241 -31.29 13.75 -4.95
CA HIS A 241 -31.17 15.01 -4.21
C HIS A 241 -30.83 16.18 -5.11
N VAL A 242 -29.85 16.01 -6.00
CA VAL A 242 -29.44 17.03 -6.98
C VAL A 242 -30.58 17.34 -7.95
N ALA A 243 -31.26 16.33 -8.48
CA ALA A 243 -32.39 16.54 -9.39
C ALA A 243 -33.54 17.32 -8.72
N ALA A 244 -33.88 16.97 -7.47
CA ALA A 244 -34.92 17.68 -6.72
C ALA A 244 -34.55 19.16 -6.48
N LYS A 245 -33.31 19.44 -6.04
CA LYS A 245 -32.83 20.82 -5.82
C LYS A 245 -32.71 21.61 -7.12
N SER A 246 -32.30 20.96 -8.21
CA SER A 246 -32.24 21.58 -9.53
C SER A 246 -33.63 21.98 -10.03
N ASN A 247 -34.64 21.13 -9.83
CA ASN A 247 -36.04 21.44 -10.17
C ASN A 247 -36.61 22.59 -9.31
N ALA A 248 -36.09 22.75 -8.09
CA ALA A 248 -36.38 23.89 -7.21
C ALA A 248 -35.57 25.16 -7.54
N GLY A 249 -34.77 25.15 -8.61
CA GLY A 249 -34.04 26.33 -9.11
C GLY A 249 -32.57 26.43 -8.67
N GLN A 250 -32.03 25.48 -7.91
CA GLN A 250 -30.61 25.49 -7.56
C GLN A 250 -29.75 25.07 -8.76
N THR A 251 -28.86 25.96 -9.21
CA THR A 251 -27.99 25.71 -10.38
C THR A 251 -26.54 25.40 -10.01
N ARG A 252 -26.14 25.67 -8.77
CA ARG A 252 -24.76 25.50 -8.28
C ARG A 252 -24.68 24.34 -7.29
N PHE A 253 -23.74 23.43 -7.53
CA PHE A 253 -23.47 22.27 -6.68
C PHE A 253 -21.98 22.14 -6.37
N ARG A 254 -21.64 21.88 -5.11
CA ARG A 254 -20.28 21.60 -4.66
C ARG A 254 -20.25 20.29 -3.89
N PHE A 255 -19.45 19.34 -4.36
CA PHE A 255 -19.24 18.05 -3.71
C PHE A 255 -17.81 17.90 -3.23
N TRP A 256 -17.63 17.09 -2.20
CA TRP A 256 -16.31 16.70 -1.71
C TRP A 256 -16.24 15.19 -1.56
N SER A 257 -15.33 14.53 -2.29
CA SER A 257 -14.91 13.15 -2.02
C SER A 257 -13.64 13.19 -1.18
N ALA A 258 -13.79 12.88 0.10
CA ALA A 258 -12.74 12.86 1.10
C ALA A 258 -12.15 11.45 1.20
N ALA A 259 -10.83 11.35 1.04
CA ALA A 259 -10.11 10.09 0.80
C ALA A 259 -10.54 9.42 -0.52
N CYS A 260 -10.44 10.18 -1.61
CA CYS A 260 -10.93 9.75 -2.93
C CYS A 260 -10.15 8.58 -3.55
N SER A 261 -9.00 8.23 -2.98
CA SER A 261 -8.10 7.21 -3.50
C SER A 261 -7.83 7.43 -5.00
N THR A 262 -7.79 6.37 -5.80
CA THR A 262 -7.48 6.42 -7.24
C THR A 262 -8.60 6.98 -8.12
N GLY A 263 -9.63 7.59 -7.54
CA GLY A 263 -10.62 8.41 -8.27
C GLY A 263 -11.90 7.72 -8.67
N GLU A 264 -12.07 6.44 -8.35
CA GLU A 264 -13.28 5.69 -8.70
C GLU A 264 -14.54 6.32 -8.08
N GLU A 265 -14.47 6.84 -6.84
CA GLU A 265 -15.61 7.50 -6.19
C GLU A 265 -16.04 8.82 -6.85
N PRO A 266 -15.15 9.82 -7.05
CA PRO A 266 -15.52 11.07 -7.72
C PRO A 266 -16.04 10.85 -9.14
N TYR A 267 -15.59 9.82 -9.84
CA TYR A 267 -16.12 9.49 -11.16
C TYR A 267 -17.44 8.71 -11.13
N SER A 268 -17.62 7.79 -10.17
CA SER A 268 -18.91 7.10 -9.99
C SER A 268 -20.04 8.07 -9.72
N LEU A 269 -19.82 9.07 -8.84
CA LEU A 269 -20.85 10.07 -8.53
C LEU A 269 -21.21 10.92 -9.76
N LEU A 270 -20.21 11.30 -10.57
CA LEU A 270 -20.43 12.10 -11.77
C LEU A 270 -21.15 11.32 -12.88
N MET A 271 -20.84 10.03 -13.05
CA MET A 271 -21.52 9.14 -13.98
C MET A 271 -23.00 8.99 -13.61
N THR A 272 -23.32 8.71 -12.33
CA THR A 272 -24.71 8.62 -11.88
C THR A 272 -25.47 9.93 -12.08
N LEU A 273 -24.83 11.08 -11.85
CA LEU A 273 -25.44 12.38 -12.12
C LEU A 273 -25.68 12.62 -13.62
N ALA A 274 -24.74 12.24 -14.48
CA ALA A 274 -24.91 12.33 -15.93
C ALA A 274 -26.09 11.49 -16.42
N GLU A 275 -26.22 10.27 -15.89
CA GLU A 275 -27.33 9.37 -16.18
C GLU A 275 -28.67 9.95 -15.74
N ARG A 276 -28.75 10.47 -14.50
CA ARG A 276 -29.99 10.99 -13.92
C ARG A 276 -30.46 12.29 -14.56
N LEU A 277 -29.54 13.20 -14.89
CA LEU A 277 -29.85 14.52 -15.47
C LEU A 277 -30.02 14.49 -17.00
N GLY A 278 -29.70 13.35 -17.63
CA GLY A 278 -29.74 13.17 -19.07
C GLY A 278 -28.64 13.92 -19.83
N ASP A 279 -28.68 13.82 -21.15
CA ASP A 279 -27.68 14.45 -22.02
C ASP A 279 -27.63 15.97 -21.83
N GLY A 280 -26.41 16.50 -21.68
CA GLY A 280 -26.18 17.92 -21.40
C GLY A 280 -26.65 18.38 -20.01
N GLY A 281 -27.20 17.49 -19.16
CA GLY A 281 -27.64 17.81 -17.81
C GLY A 281 -26.55 18.40 -16.94
N LEU A 282 -25.39 17.75 -16.88
CA LEU A 282 -24.23 18.27 -16.13
C LEU A 282 -23.74 19.63 -16.63
N ALA A 283 -23.77 19.87 -17.95
CA ALA A 283 -23.28 21.12 -18.54
C ALA A 283 -24.16 22.34 -18.23
N ARG A 284 -25.41 22.12 -17.79
CA ARG A 284 -26.34 23.18 -17.39
C ARG A 284 -26.14 23.64 -15.94
N LEU A 285 -25.34 22.92 -15.16
CA LEU A 285 -25.10 23.20 -13.74
C LEU A 285 -23.69 23.76 -13.52
N ASP A 286 -23.56 24.71 -12.59
CA ASP A 286 -22.25 25.05 -12.02
C ASP A 286 -21.90 23.98 -10.97
N LEU A 287 -21.38 22.85 -11.43
CA LEU A 287 -21.03 21.70 -10.60
C LEU A 287 -19.51 21.53 -10.50
N LYS A 288 -19.00 21.32 -9.28
CA LYS A 288 -17.60 20.92 -9.06
C LYS A 288 -17.49 19.87 -7.97
N VAL A 289 -16.55 18.94 -8.15
CA VAL A 289 -16.14 17.93 -7.17
C VAL A 289 -14.74 18.26 -6.69
N LEU A 290 -14.56 18.43 -5.40
CA LEU A 290 -13.26 18.41 -4.77
C LEU A 290 -12.93 16.95 -4.39
N ALA A 291 -11.86 16.40 -4.93
CA ALA A 291 -11.35 15.08 -4.59
C ALA A 291 -10.06 15.25 -3.80
N THR A 292 -10.04 14.77 -2.55
CA THR A 292 -8.85 14.90 -1.69
C THR A 292 -8.39 13.57 -1.15
N ASP A 293 -7.08 13.41 -1.05
CA ASP A 293 -6.45 12.25 -0.43
C ASP A 293 -5.15 12.67 0.27
N ILE A 294 -4.68 11.85 1.20
CA ILE A 294 -3.35 12.06 1.81
C ILE A 294 -2.23 11.66 0.83
N SER A 295 -2.55 10.78 -0.13
CA SER A 295 -1.59 10.18 -1.04
C SER A 295 -1.49 10.90 -2.39
N ALA A 296 -0.36 11.59 -2.61
CA ALA A 296 -0.08 12.29 -3.87
C ALA A 296 0.02 11.37 -5.11
N PRO A 297 0.64 10.16 -5.05
CA PRO A 297 0.62 9.22 -6.16
C PRO A 297 -0.80 8.80 -6.56
N THR A 298 -1.66 8.58 -5.57
CA THR A 298 -3.04 8.17 -5.75
C THR A 298 -3.90 9.28 -6.37
N LEU A 299 -3.70 10.53 -5.95
CA LEU A 299 -4.30 11.70 -6.59
C LEU A 299 -3.87 11.88 -8.05
N ARG A 300 -2.60 11.63 -8.38
CA ARG A 300 -2.11 11.68 -9.77
C ARG A 300 -2.84 10.67 -10.65
N LYS A 301 -2.97 9.42 -10.18
CA LYS A 301 -3.77 8.39 -10.87
C LYS A 301 -5.23 8.82 -11.06
N SER A 302 -5.84 9.39 -10.03
CA SER A 302 -7.20 9.92 -10.12
C SER A 302 -7.31 11.04 -11.15
N ALA A 303 -6.35 11.96 -11.22
CA ALA A 303 -6.36 13.07 -12.17
C ALA A 303 -6.13 12.61 -13.62
N GLU A 304 -5.26 11.62 -13.82
CA GLU A 304 -5.06 10.97 -15.12
C GLU A 304 -6.35 10.24 -15.56
N GLY A 305 -7.05 9.63 -14.62
CA GLY A 305 -8.32 8.94 -14.83
C GLY A 305 -8.18 7.74 -15.78
N VAL A 306 -7.02 7.10 -15.81
CA VAL A 306 -6.73 5.90 -16.61
C VAL A 306 -6.83 4.66 -15.74
N TYR A 307 -7.59 3.67 -16.19
CA TYR A 307 -7.90 2.44 -15.46
C TYR A 307 -7.70 1.22 -16.36
N ALA A 308 -7.17 0.14 -15.80
CA ALA A 308 -7.07 -1.14 -16.48
C ALA A 308 -8.46 -1.79 -16.63
N GLN A 309 -8.64 -2.66 -17.64
CA GLN A 309 -9.90 -3.34 -17.88
C GLN A 309 -10.42 -4.10 -16.65
N GLU A 310 -9.52 -4.69 -15.85
CA GLU A 310 -9.81 -5.39 -14.60
C GLU A 310 -10.58 -4.51 -13.61
N GLN A 311 -10.19 -3.24 -13.48
CA GLN A 311 -10.79 -2.28 -12.54
C GLN A 311 -12.19 -1.84 -13.00
N LEU A 312 -12.52 -2.05 -14.28
CA LEU A 312 -13.77 -1.63 -14.90
C LEU A 312 -14.78 -2.77 -15.04
N ARG A 313 -14.46 -4.00 -14.60
CA ARG A 313 -15.35 -5.18 -14.72
C ARG A 313 -16.71 -5.00 -14.06
N GLY A 314 -16.84 -4.11 -13.07
CA GLY A 314 -18.11 -3.79 -12.42
C GLY A 314 -19.00 -2.80 -13.18
N LEU A 315 -18.53 -2.23 -14.31
CA LEU A 315 -19.29 -1.27 -15.11
C LEU A 315 -20.18 -1.96 -16.14
N SER A 316 -21.36 -1.39 -16.38
CA SER A 316 -22.17 -1.78 -17.54
C SER A 316 -21.45 -1.39 -18.85
N PRO A 317 -21.65 -2.14 -19.95
CA PRO A 317 -21.11 -1.78 -21.25
C PRO A 317 -21.53 -0.36 -21.70
N GLU A 318 -22.75 0.05 -21.36
CA GLU A 318 -23.25 1.39 -21.64
C GLU A 318 -22.44 2.48 -20.93
N ARG A 319 -22.15 2.31 -19.63
CA ARG A 319 -21.32 3.24 -18.86
C ARG A 319 -19.91 3.33 -19.43
N LEU A 320 -19.34 2.18 -19.79
CA LEU A 320 -17.99 2.12 -20.37
C LEU A 320 -17.94 2.90 -21.70
N LEU A 321 -18.89 2.63 -22.60
CA LEU A 321 -18.97 3.31 -23.90
C LEU A 321 -19.22 4.81 -23.78
N ARG A 322 -20.04 5.23 -22.82
CA ARG A 322 -20.44 6.63 -22.66
C ARG A 322 -19.40 7.48 -21.93
N HIS A 323 -18.74 6.90 -20.92
CA HIS A 323 -17.93 7.66 -19.97
C HIS A 323 -16.43 7.37 -20.03
N PHE A 324 -15.99 6.45 -20.90
CA PHE A 324 -14.59 6.15 -21.10
C PHE A 324 -14.20 6.18 -22.57
N LYS A 325 -12.90 6.34 -22.82
CA LYS A 325 -12.27 6.18 -24.12
C LYS A 325 -11.09 5.22 -23.98
N PRO A 326 -10.80 4.37 -24.98
CA PRO A 326 -9.56 3.60 -25.00
C PRO A 326 -8.35 4.52 -24.81
N ALA A 327 -7.39 4.09 -24.00
CA ALA A 327 -6.16 4.81 -23.73
C ALA A 327 -4.96 3.92 -24.04
N GLY A 328 -4.12 4.38 -24.95
CA GLY A 328 -3.01 3.61 -25.49
C GLY A 328 -3.45 2.31 -26.17
N ASP A 329 -2.51 1.39 -26.25
CA ASP A 329 -2.52 0.16 -27.05
C ASP A 329 -2.68 -1.10 -26.16
N GLY A 330 -2.67 -0.93 -24.83
CA GLY A 330 -2.62 -2.01 -23.83
C GLY A 330 -3.91 -2.29 -23.05
N GLY A 331 -5.09 -2.05 -23.62
CA GLY A 331 -6.37 -2.42 -22.97
C GLY A 331 -6.77 -1.56 -21.76
N SER A 332 -6.19 -0.36 -21.64
CA SER A 332 -6.58 0.62 -20.62
C SER A 332 -7.63 1.58 -21.15
N TYR A 333 -8.39 2.18 -20.24
CA TYR A 333 -9.47 3.11 -20.56
C TYR A 333 -9.32 4.37 -19.71
N GLN A 334 -9.55 5.52 -20.33
CA GLN A 334 -9.52 6.80 -19.67
C GLN A 334 -10.92 7.40 -19.56
N VAL A 335 -11.30 7.87 -18.36
CA VAL A 335 -12.55 8.59 -18.12
C VAL A 335 -12.64 9.79 -19.06
N THR A 336 -13.81 10.10 -19.63
CA THR A 336 -13.95 11.21 -20.57
C THR A 336 -13.57 12.55 -19.95
N ARG A 337 -12.95 13.42 -20.77
CA ARG A 337 -12.53 14.77 -20.36
C ARG A 337 -13.68 15.57 -19.72
N GLN A 338 -14.91 15.41 -20.22
CA GLN A 338 -16.09 16.08 -19.67
C GLN A 338 -16.28 15.82 -18.17
N LEU A 339 -16.01 14.60 -17.68
CA LEU A 339 -16.11 14.28 -16.26
C LEU A 339 -14.85 14.72 -15.51
N ARG A 340 -13.66 14.54 -16.10
CA ARG A 340 -12.39 14.93 -15.46
C ARG A 340 -12.31 16.43 -15.17
N ASP A 341 -12.79 17.26 -16.10
CA ASP A 341 -12.78 18.72 -15.95
C ASP A 341 -13.69 19.22 -14.79
N LEU A 342 -14.58 18.37 -14.27
CA LEU A 342 -15.43 18.67 -13.10
C LEU A 342 -14.77 18.34 -11.75
N VAL A 343 -13.65 17.60 -11.77
CA VAL A 343 -12.94 17.16 -10.56
C VAL A 343 -11.71 18.02 -10.34
N THR A 344 -11.56 18.55 -9.13
CA THR A 344 -10.35 19.25 -8.67
C THR A 344 -9.68 18.40 -7.60
N HIS A 345 -8.41 18.08 -7.79
CA HIS A 345 -7.63 17.27 -6.86
C HIS A 345 -6.81 18.14 -5.92
N ALA A 346 -6.74 17.76 -4.64
CA ALA A 346 -5.86 18.39 -3.67
C ALA A 346 -5.39 17.41 -2.59
N GLU A 347 -4.12 17.50 -2.19
CA GLU A 347 -3.61 16.77 -1.03
C GLU A 347 -4.25 17.31 0.25
N LEU A 348 -4.77 16.41 1.10
CA LEU A 348 -5.35 16.77 2.38
C LEU A 348 -5.24 15.61 3.39
N ASN A 349 -4.69 15.90 4.56
CA ASN A 349 -4.84 15.06 5.73
C ASN A 349 -6.12 15.47 6.50
N LEU A 350 -7.05 14.53 6.69
CA LEU A 350 -8.34 14.78 7.35
C LEU A 350 -8.18 15.19 8.84
N VAL A 351 -7.09 14.79 9.49
CA VAL A 351 -6.82 15.12 10.90
C VAL A 351 -6.28 16.54 11.06
N HIS A 352 -5.61 17.08 10.04
CA HIS A 352 -5.04 18.43 10.10
C HIS A 352 -6.12 19.50 10.20
N ARG A 353 -5.81 20.54 11.00
CA ARG A 353 -6.70 21.68 11.25
C ARG A 353 -6.06 22.99 10.80
N PRO A 354 -6.85 23.95 10.31
CA PRO A 354 -8.24 23.79 9.83
C PRO A 354 -8.27 23.11 8.44
N PHE A 355 -9.46 22.70 7.99
CA PHE A 355 -9.62 22.37 6.57
C PHE A 355 -9.38 23.63 5.72
N PRO A 356 -8.52 23.57 4.68
CA PRO A 356 -8.11 24.75 3.91
C PRO A 356 -9.23 25.32 3.02
N MET A 357 -10.26 24.52 2.73
CA MET A 357 -11.34 24.89 1.85
C MET A 357 -12.22 25.99 2.44
N LYS A 358 -12.60 26.94 1.59
CA LYS A 358 -13.55 28.01 1.88
C LYS A 358 -14.91 27.67 1.24
N GLY A 359 -16.00 27.92 1.96
CA GLY A 359 -17.37 27.67 1.49
C GLY A 359 -17.98 26.37 2.04
N ARG A 360 -19.22 26.11 1.60
CA ARG A 360 -20.00 24.94 2.00
C ARG A 360 -20.19 23.96 0.84
N PHE A 361 -20.45 22.69 1.16
CA PHE A 361 -20.71 21.62 0.21
C PHE A 361 -22.17 21.15 0.29
N ASP A 362 -22.75 20.83 -0.87
CA ASP A 362 -24.07 20.20 -0.97
C ASP A 362 -24.02 18.72 -0.63
N ALA A 363 -22.87 18.08 -0.83
CA ALA A 363 -22.60 16.73 -0.37
C ALA A 363 -21.12 16.51 -0.04
N ILE A 364 -20.84 15.70 0.98
CA ILE A 364 -19.52 15.21 1.34
C ILE A 364 -19.58 13.69 1.40
N PHE A 365 -18.68 13.02 0.70
CA PHE A 365 -18.43 11.59 0.79
C PHE A 365 -17.15 11.41 1.61
N CYS A 366 -17.22 10.66 2.71
CA CYS A 366 -16.10 10.30 3.57
C CYS A 366 -16.25 8.83 3.95
N ARG A 367 -15.95 7.95 2.99
CA ARG A 367 -16.33 6.54 3.04
C ARG A 367 -15.12 5.63 3.15
N ASN A 368 -15.23 4.65 4.03
CA ASN A 368 -14.23 3.60 4.23
C ASN A 368 -12.82 4.14 4.59
N VAL A 369 -12.77 5.28 5.27
CA VAL A 369 -11.55 5.92 5.77
C VAL A 369 -11.61 6.13 7.29
N LEU A 370 -12.80 6.36 7.86
CA LEU A 370 -12.97 6.60 9.30
C LEU A 370 -12.63 5.34 10.11
N ILE A 371 -12.79 4.15 9.50
CA ILE A 371 -12.38 2.86 10.09
C ILE A 371 -10.90 2.80 10.48
N TYR A 372 -10.06 3.70 9.94
CA TYR A 372 -8.65 3.78 10.27
C TYR A 372 -8.36 4.71 11.44
N PHE A 373 -9.32 5.50 11.93
CA PHE A 373 -9.10 6.48 13.00
C PHE A 373 -9.62 5.99 14.35
N ASP A 374 -9.04 6.46 15.45
CA ASP A 374 -9.63 6.26 16.78
C ASP A 374 -10.97 7.00 16.94
N PRO A 375 -11.86 6.57 17.86
CA PRO A 375 -13.19 7.17 17.99
C PRO A 375 -13.19 8.69 18.23
N PRO A 376 -12.32 9.27 19.09
CA PRO A 376 -12.22 10.72 19.24
C PRO A 376 -11.89 11.45 17.92
N THR A 377 -10.95 10.91 17.13
CA THR A 377 -10.55 11.47 15.84
C THR A 377 -11.68 11.36 14.81
N GLN A 378 -12.40 10.23 14.77
CA GLN A 378 -13.58 10.07 13.91
C GLN A 378 -14.62 11.16 14.18
N VAL A 379 -14.98 11.37 15.45
CA VAL A 379 -15.97 12.37 15.86
C VAL A 379 -15.53 13.78 15.47
N ASP A 380 -14.26 14.11 15.71
CA ASP A 380 -13.74 15.44 15.36
C ASP A 380 -13.76 15.71 13.85
N VAL A 381 -13.32 14.73 13.04
CA VAL A 381 -13.34 14.82 11.58
C VAL A 381 -14.77 15.01 11.10
N LEU A 382 -15.71 14.17 11.56
CA LEU A 382 -17.12 14.26 11.20
C LEU A 382 -17.75 15.60 11.61
N ARG A 383 -17.43 16.12 12.80
CA ARG A 383 -17.90 17.44 13.27
C ARG A 383 -17.42 18.56 12.36
N ARG A 384 -16.15 18.53 11.94
CA ARG A 384 -15.59 19.52 11.01
C ARG A 384 -16.20 19.39 9.61
N MET A 385 -16.48 18.18 9.14
CA MET A 385 -17.18 17.95 7.87
C MET A 385 -18.62 18.46 7.91
N ALA A 386 -19.37 18.17 8.98
CA ALA A 386 -20.74 18.66 9.17
C ALA A 386 -20.78 20.20 9.15
N ALA A 387 -19.81 20.87 9.77
CA ALA A 387 -19.69 22.31 9.74
C ALA A 387 -19.46 22.89 8.32
N ARG A 388 -18.92 22.09 7.39
CA ARG A 388 -18.72 22.44 5.97
C ARG A 388 -19.92 22.07 5.08
N LEU A 389 -20.94 21.38 5.56
CA LEU A 389 -22.15 21.15 4.76
C LEU A 389 -23.02 22.41 4.66
N ALA A 390 -23.67 22.60 3.52
CA ALA A 390 -24.78 23.53 3.36
C ALA A 390 -25.99 23.06 4.18
N PRO A 391 -26.91 23.94 4.58
CA PRO A 391 -28.20 23.52 5.14
C PRO A 391 -28.91 22.52 4.21
N GLY A 392 -29.32 21.37 4.73
CA GLY A 392 -29.87 20.27 3.94
C GLY A 392 -28.85 19.60 3.00
N GLY A 393 -27.55 19.81 3.21
CA GLY A 393 -26.47 19.10 2.53
C GLY A 393 -26.26 17.71 3.12
N LEU A 394 -25.75 16.77 2.32
CA LEU A 394 -25.66 15.36 2.68
C LEU A 394 -24.24 14.93 3.05
N LEU A 395 -24.09 14.13 4.10
CA LEU A 395 -22.88 13.42 4.45
C LEU A 395 -23.07 11.93 4.18
N PHE A 396 -22.18 11.35 3.40
CA PHE A 396 -22.13 9.91 3.12
C PHE A 396 -20.91 9.33 3.81
N VAL A 397 -21.12 8.31 4.64
CA VAL A 397 -20.04 7.50 5.25
C VAL A 397 -20.17 6.05 4.75
N GLY A 398 -19.19 5.20 5.01
CA GLY A 398 -19.22 3.79 4.65
C GLY A 398 -20.24 3.02 5.49
N LEU A 399 -20.77 1.91 4.98
CA LEU A 399 -21.80 1.12 5.69
C LEU A 399 -21.35 0.56 7.04
N THR A 400 -20.05 0.35 7.21
CA THR A 400 -19.44 -0.11 8.47
C THR A 400 -19.02 1.03 9.40
N GLU A 401 -19.22 2.28 8.97
CA GLU A 401 -18.81 3.48 9.68
C GLU A 401 -20.04 4.10 10.34
N THR A 402 -20.15 3.93 11.66
CA THR A 402 -21.24 4.52 12.42
C THR A 402 -20.92 5.99 12.69
N ALA A 403 -21.64 6.91 12.06
CA ALA A 403 -21.57 8.30 12.49
C ALA A 403 -22.21 8.43 13.89
N MET A 404 -21.55 9.12 14.82
CA MET A 404 -22.14 9.39 16.13
C MET A 404 -23.11 10.58 16.02
N HIS A 405 -24.32 10.34 15.50
CA HIS A 405 -25.28 11.41 15.15
C HIS A 405 -25.71 12.28 16.33
N ALA A 406 -25.68 11.77 17.56
CA ALA A 406 -26.17 12.50 18.73
C ALA A 406 -25.33 13.75 19.07
N GLU A 407 -24.06 13.78 18.66
CA GLU A 407 -23.12 14.90 18.92
C GLU A 407 -22.87 15.79 17.71
N LEU A 408 -23.48 15.47 16.58
CA LEU A 408 -23.26 16.11 15.29
C LEU A 408 -24.60 16.74 14.87
N ASP A 409 -24.59 17.97 14.36
CA ASP A 409 -25.81 18.65 13.90
C ASP A 409 -26.33 18.06 12.57
N LEU A 410 -26.60 16.75 12.61
CA LEU A 410 -26.89 15.87 11.50
C LEU A 410 -28.13 15.02 11.84
N GLU A 411 -28.96 14.81 10.84
CA GLU A 411 -30.15 13.96 10.90
C GLU A 411 -29.97 12.73 10.04
N PHE A 412 -30.43 11.58 10.55
CA PHE A 412 -30.45 10.34 9.78
C PHE A 412 -31.38 10.45 8.58
N VAL A 413 -30.89 10.13 7.38
CA VAL A 413 -31.68 10.13 6.14
C VAL A 413 -31.88 8.70 5.63
N ALA A 414 -30.80 7.93 5.58
CA ALA A 414 -30.76 6.55 5.14
C ALA A 414 -29.54 5.86 5.78
N PRO A 415 -29.39 4.52 5.69
CA PRO A 415 -28.20 3.84 6.18
C PRO A 415 -26.92 4.53 5.67
N ALA A 416 -26.04 4.94 6.59
CA ALA A 416 -24.79 5.66 6.32
C ALA A 416 -24.93 7.01 5.56
N VAL A 417 -26.12 7.61 5.58
CA VAL A 417 -26.39 8.92 4.97
C VAL A 417 -27.08 9.86 5.95
N TYR A 418 -26.54 11.07 6.08
CA TYR A 418 -26.99 12.09 7.01
C TYR A 418 -27.21 13.44 6.35
N ALA A 419 -28.19 14.21 6.81
CA ALA A 419 -28.40 15.58 6.36
C ALA A 419 -28.01 16.56 7.45
N ARG A 420 -27.35 17.66 7.08
CA ARG A 420 -27.20 18.80 7.99
C ARG A 420 -28.56 19.45 8.22
N ARG A 421 -28.90 19.69 9.49
CA ARG A 421 -30.14 20.40 9.84
C ARG A 421 -30.22 21.75 9.13
N HIS A 422 -31.42 22.11 8.72
CA HIS A 422 -31.69 23.48 8.31
C HIS A 422 -31.51 24.37 9.55
N GLU A 423 -30.80 25.50 9.40
CA GLU A 423 -30.76 26.51 10.45
C GLU A 423 -32.21 26.97 10.66
N CYS A 424 -32.82 26.51 11.75
CA CYS A 424 -34.15 26.94 12.13
C CYS A 424 -34.02 28.42 12.50
N GLY A 425 -34.64 29.31 11.72
CA GLY A 425 -35.00 30.63 12.23
C GLY A 425 -35.83 30.48 13.52
N PRO A 426 -35.93 31.50 14.37
CA PRO A 426 -36.52 31.36 15.70
C PRO A 426 -37.87 30.65 15.63
N SER A 427 -37.89 29.47 16.27
CA SER A 427 -39.00 28.57 16.53
C SER A 427 -40.38 29.21 16.45
N SER A 428 -41.16 28.86 15.42
CA SER A 428 -42.61 28.81 15.55
C SER A 428 -42.96 27.55 16.34
N ALA A 429 -42.79 27.62 17.66
CA ALA A 429 -43.32 26.62 18.57
C ALA A 429 -44.84 26.56 18.40
N GLY A 430 -45.34 25.38 18.07
CA GLY A 430 -46.76 25.08 18.04
C GLY A 430 -47.28 24.76 16.65
N MET A 431 -47.22 23.49 16.25
CA MET A 431 -48.42 22.68 16.00
C MET A 431 -48.03 21.25 15.60
N ALA A 432 -48.93 20.32 15.94
CA ALA A 432 -48.94 18.89 15.63
C ALA A 432 -48.06 17.96 16.49
N GLN A 433 -48.51 17.69 17.71
CA GLN A 433 -48.64 16.30 18.15
C GLN A 433 -49.88 15.73 17.44
N ASP A 434 -49.76 14.61 16.72
CA ASP A 434 -50.71 13.50 16.82
C ASP A 434 -50.27 12.25 16.04
N ALA A 435 -50.18 11.16 16.81
CA ALA A 435 -50.43 9.74 16.52
C ALA A 435 -49.79 9.04 15.29
N VAL A 436 -48.87 8.12 15.58
CA VAL A 436 -48.63 6.90 14.79
C VAL A 436 -49.24 5.72 15.56
N PRO A 437 -50.12 4.88 14.97
CA PRO A 437 -50.54 3.64 15.60
C PRO A 437 -49.53 2.54 15.32
N ALA A 438 -49.15 1.82 16.37
CA ALA A 438 -48.38 0.59 16.31
C ALA A 438 -49.18 -0.52 15.60
N PHE A 439 -48.55 -1.22 14.67
CA PHE A 439 -49.01 -2.54 14.24
C PHE A 439 -47.91 -3.56 14.53
N ALA A 440 -48.20 -4.42 15.49
CA ALA A 440 -47.55 -5.71 15.69
C ALA A 440 -48.33 -6.78 14.93
N SER A 441 -47.62 -7.63 14.18
CA SER A 441 -47.85 -9.06 13.97
C SER A 441 -46.68 -9.60 13.16
#